data_AF-A0A3Q2TDY0-F1
#
_entry.id   AF-A0A3Q2TDY0-F1
#
_cell.length_a   1.000
_cell.length_b   1.000
_cell.length_c   1.000
_cell.angle_alpha   90.00
_cell.angle_beta   90.00
_cell.angle_gamma   90.00
#
_symmetry.space_group_name_H-M   'P 1'
#
loop_
_entity.id
_entity.type
_entity.pdbx_description
1 polymer ?
#
loop_
_entity_poly.entity_id
_entity_poly.type
_entity_poly.pdbx_seq_one_letter_code
_entity_poly.pdbx_strand_id
1 'polypeptide(L)'
;MSKTRSGGGGSMSARDFLSAQIALKQKEREAEQLRKRYKEQKQDEETDADMEMAQKEMKEAMVKEAEIQRLKEECAELKKRKQEAQLQTLKYSHYKKFMLRVLKLTKFDNVDLLTGYFENLLHIRDQLYQRENQVQEQKEQQKRTLQSLKDQHDLLWLQMNNQLSQRQTELEKARSEALIWEQEWNRIQETAAKKMLELGQIKLATLNLHELTSGELEREEVDDNDTEKQLEQIKVFMLDHTDIVKQYQTCLQREAKENQEPTQNI
;
A
#
# COMPACT_ATOMS: atom_id res chain seq x y z
N MET A 1 29.46 121.62 70.40
CA MET A 1 30.90 121.89 70.65
C MET A 1 31.43 122.59 69.41
N SER A 2 31.50 123.92 69.39
CA SER A 2 32.73 124.72 69.56
C SER A 2 33.77 124.38 68.47
N LYS A 3 34.26 125.26 67.59
CA LYS A 3 34.59 126.70 67.73
C LYS A 3 35.06 127.26 66.36
N THR A 4 34.54 128.44 66.00
CA THR A 4 35.24 129.67 65.52
C THR A 4 36.14 129.73 64.27
N ARG A 5 35.83 130.78 63.46
CA ARG A 5 36.71 131.78 62.79
C ARG A 5 37.64 131.26 61.69
N SER A 6 37.80 131.92 60.54
CA SER A 6 38.03 133.34 60.23
C SER A 6 37.65 133.54 58.74
N GLY A 7 36.96 134.57 58.26
CA GLY A 7 37.25 135.99 58.46
C GLY A 7 38.40 136.42 57.54
N GLY A 8 38.11 136.79 56.30
CA GLY A 8 39.10 137.25 55.31
C GLY A 8 38.44 137.67 54.00
N GLY A 9 37.87 138.87 53.98
CA GLY A 9 37.35 139.51 52.78
C GLY A 9 38.47 139.98 51.86
N GLY A 10 38.32 139.70 50.57
CA GLY A 10 39.14 140.22 49.48
C GLY A 10 38.27 140.40 48.26
N SER A 11 38.28 141.61 47.71
CA SER A 11 37.51 142.06 46.55
C SER A 11 37.66 141.16 45.32
N MET A 12 36.54 140.65 44.81
CA MET A 12 36.44 139.99 43.49
C MET A 12 36.72 141.00 42.37
N SER A 13 37.69 140.70 41.53
CA SER A 13 38.02 141.47 40.32
C SER A 13 37.10 141.06 39.16
N ALA A 14 36.75 141.98 38.26
CA ALA A 14 35.90 141.73 37.08
C ALA A 14 36.42 140.61 36.14
N ARG A 15 37.69 140.24 36.28
CA ARG A 15 38.33 139.11 35.58
C ARG A 15 37.94 137.74 36.15
N ASP A 16 37.63 137.67 37.44
CA ASP A 16 37.18 136.45 38.12
C ASP A 16 35.69 136.16 37.82
N PHE A 17 34.89 137.20 37.59
CA PHE A 17 33.48 137.04 37.16
C PHE A 17 33.37 136.51 35.73
N LEU A 18 34.22 136.97 34.80
CA LEU A 18 34.25 136.46 33.42
C LEU A 18 34.82 135.03 33.34
N SER A 19 35.82 134.72 34.16
CA SER A 19 36.39 133.36 34.29
C SER A 19 35.39 132.40 34.93
N ALA A 20 34.65 132.84 35.95
CA ALA A 20 33.55 132.08 36.54
C ALA A 20 32.38 131.88 35.56
N GLN A 21 32.08 132.86 34.69
CA GLN A 21 31.00 132.75 33.70
C GLN A 21 31.37 131.83 32.53
N ILE A 22 32.64 131.81 32.10
CA ILE A 22 33.15 130.84 31.11
C ILE A 22 33.20 129.43 31.71
N ALA A 23 33.66 129.30 32.96
CA ALA A 23 33.64 128.03 33.68
C ALA A 23 32.22 127.51 33.91
N LEU A 24 31.24 128.40 34.19
CA LEU A 24 29.83 128.04 34.33
C LEU A 24 29.25 127.54 33.01
N LYS A 25 29.50 128.22 31.88
CA LYS A 25 29.05 127.75 30.56
C LYS A 25 29.74 126.47 30.10
N GLN A 26 31.01 126.26 30.45
CA GLN A 26 31.70 125.00 30.21
C GLN A 26 31.13 123.87 31.08
N LYS A 27 30.85 124.15 32.36
CA LYS A 27 30.18 123.21 33.26
C LYS A 27 28.75 122.89 32.82
N GLU A 28 28.01 123.84 32.28
CA GLU A 28 26.69 123.61 31.69
C GLU A 28 26.77 122.72 30.44
N ARG A 29 27.74 122.96 29.54
CA ARG A 29 27.96 122.09 28.37
C ARG A 29 28.43 120.69 28.76
N GLU A 30 29.31 120.57 29.75
CA GLU A 30 29.73 119.28 30.30
C GLU A 30 28.54 118.55 30.94
N ALA A 31 27.70 119.26 31.69
CA ALA A 31 26.50 118.70 32.32
C ALA A 31 25.45 118.28 31.27
N GLU A 32 25.27 119.04 30.18
CA GLU A 32 24.42 118.66 29.06
C GLU A 32 24.96 117.46 28.30
N GLN A 33 26.27 117.40 28.05
CA GLN A 33 26.90 116.24 27.41
C GLN A 33 26.82 114.99 28.28
N LEU A 34 27.03 115.12 29.59
CA LEU A 34 26.87 114.02 30.55
C LEU A 34 25.41 113.57 30.63
N ARG A 35 24.44 114.50 30.66
CA ARG A 35 23.01 114.17 30.60
C ARG A 35 22.64 113.47 29.31
N LYS A 36 23.19 113.89 28.18
CA LYS A 36 22.95 113.26 26.88
C LYS A 36 23.52 111.84 26.84
N ARG A 37 24.76 111.65 27.29
CA ARG A 37 25.37 110.31 27.41
C ARG A 37 24.63 109.41 28.39
N TYR A 38 24.20 109.94 29.53
CA TYR A 38 23.44 109.18 30.51
C TYR A 38 22.05 108.81 29.97
N LYS A 39 21.42 109.69 29.18
CA LYS A 39 20.16 109.39 28.50
C LYS A 39 20.34 108.34 27.40
N GLU A 40 21.39 108.44 26.61
CA GLU A 40 21.76 107.45 25.58
C GLU A 40 22.08 106.10 26.22
N GLN A 41 22.90 106.05 27.28
CA GLN A 41 23.19 104.82 28.03
C GLN A 41 21.94 104.19 28.66
N LYS A 42 21.05 104.99 29.28
CA LYS A 42 19.81 104.47 29.85
C LYS A 42 18.85 103.98 28.78
N GLN A 43 18.81 104.63 27.61
CA GLN A 43 18.03 104.15 26.47
C GLN A 43 18.63 102.87 25.88
N ASP A 44 19.95 102.77 25.74
CA ASP A 44 20.62 101.56 25.27
C ASP A 44 20.42 100.39 26.25
N GLU A 45 20.55 100.62 27.57
CA GLU A 45 20.27 99.61 28.61
C GLU A 45 18.79 99.17 28.64
N GLU A 46 17.85 100.10 28.47
CA GLU A 46 16.42 99.77 28.35
C GLU A 46 16.16 98.97 27.06
N THR A 47 16.79 99.34 25.94
CA THR A 47 16.64 98.63 24.66
C THR A 47 17.25 97.23 24.70
N ASP A 48 18.41 97.07 25.37
CA ASP A 48 19.06 95.78 25.58
C ASP A 48 18.24 94.87 26.51
N ALA A 49 17.68 95.42 27.59
CA ALA A 49 16.80 94.68 28.50
C ALA A 49 15.50 94.23 27.81
N ASP A 50 14.89 95.09 26.99
CA ASP A 50 13.72 94.76 26.19
C ASP A 50 14.05 93.70 25.12
N MET A 51 15.23 93.77 24.50
CA MET A 51 15.71 92.74 23.57
C MET A 51 15.96 91.40 24.26
N GLU A 52 16.53 91.38 25.47
CA GLU A 52 16.76 90.13 26.22
C GLU A 52 15.44 89.51 26.67
N MET A 53 14.47 90.32 27.10
CA MET A 53 13.12 89.88 27.45
C MET A 53 12.40 89.29 26.24
N ALA A 54 12.41 90.00 25.10
CA ALA A 54 11.85 89.50 23.84
C ALA A 54 12.52 88.20 23.38
N GLN A 55 13.84 88.05 23.55
CA GLN A 55 14.54 86.81 23.22
C GLN A 55 14.17 85.64 24.15
N LYS A 56 14.00 85.88 25.46
CA LYS A 56 13.53 84.86 26.41
C LYS A 56 12.10 84.44 26.08
N GLU A 57 11.21 85.39 25.83
CA GLU A 57 9.84 85.13 25.40
C GLU A 57 9.79 84.35 24.08
N MET A 58 10.64 84.71 23.10
CA MET A 58 10.73 83.99 21.84
C MET A 58 11.23 82.55 22.02
N LYS A 59 12.23 82.32 22.89
CA LYS A 59 12.72 80.97 23.21
C LYS A 59 11.66 80.14 23.93
N GLU A 60 10.96 80.72 24.90
CA GLU A 60 9.85 80.05 25.57
C GLU A 60 8.69 79.75 24.63
N ALA A 61 8.34 80.68 23.74
CA ALA A 61 7.33 80.48 22.71
C ALA A 61 7.74 79.36 21.75
N MET A 62 9.02 79.28 21.37
CA MET A 62 9.54 78.21 20.52
C MET A 62 9.47 76.84 21.20
N VAL A 63 9.81 76.75 22.49
CA VAL A 63 9.70 75.48 23.26
C VAL A 63 8.23 75.07 23.41
N LYS A 64 7.34 76.01 23.73
CA LYS A 64 5.90 75.75 23.85
C LYS A 64 5.29 75.34 22.50
N GLU A 65 5.69 75.96 21.40
CA GLU A 65 5.23 75.59 20.06
C GLU A 65 5.74 74.20 19.66
N ALA A 66 7.01 73.87 19.94
CA ALA A 66 7.55 72.53 19.70
C ALA A 66 6.79 71.46 20.50
N GLU A 67 6.45 71.75 21.75
CA GLU A 67 5.65 70.86 22.59
C GLU A 67 4.20 70.72 22.09
N ILE A 68 3.59 71.82 21.63
CA ILE A 68 2.26 71.78 20.99
C ILE A 68 2.30 70.91 19.72
N GLN A 69 3.34 71.00 18.90
CA GLN A 69 3.49 70.16 17.72
C GLN A 69 3.69 68.69 18.09
N ARG A 70 4.54 68.38 19.06
CA ARG A 70 4.72 67.02 19.60
C ARG A 70 3.39 66.42 20.09
N LEU A 71 2.63 67.19 20.87
CA LEU A 71 1.33 66.76 21.39
C LEU A 71 0.28 66.60 20.27
N LYS A 72 0.33 67.44 19.22
CA LYS A 72 -0.55 67.29 18.04
C LYS A 72 -0.25 66.00 17.28
N GLU A 73 1.03 65.68 17.07
CA GLU A 73 1.46 64.43 16.44
C GLU A 73 1.03 63.21 17.26
N GLU A 74 1.23 63.25 18.59
CA GLU A 74 0.80 62.18 19.50
C GLU A 74 -0.73 62.01 19.50
N CYS A 75 -1.49 63.11 19.51
CA CYS A 75 -2.95 63.07 19.40
C CYS A 75 -3.40 62.48 18.05
N ALA A 76 -2.72 62.78 16.96
CA ALA A 76 -3.03 62.24 15.64
C ALA A 76 -2.80 60.72 15.59
N GLU A 77 -1.67 60.24 16.11
CA GLU A 77 -1.33 58.82 16.17
C GLU A 77 -2.29 58.05 17.09
N LEU A 78 -2.61 58.59 18.27
CA LEU A 78 -3.60 57.99 19.18
C LEU A 78 -4.99 57.92 18.54
N LYS A 79 -5.40 58.94 17.79
CA LYS A 79 -6.68 58.95 17.07
C LYS A 79 -6.71 57.87 15.98
N LYS A 80 -5.61 57.67 15.26
CA LYS A 80 -5.48 56.60 14.26
C LYS A 80 -5.59 55.22 14.92
N ARG A 81 -4.83 54.96 15.98
CA ARG A 81 -4.89 53.68 16.73
C ARG A 81 -6.28 53.40 17.28
N LYS A 82 -6.97 54.43 17.80
CA LYS A 82 -8.35 54.31 18.26
C LYS A 82 -9.31 53.91 17.13
N GLN A 83 -9.17 54.53 15.95
CA GLN A 83 -9.99 54.19 14.78
C GLN A 83 -9.74 52.76 14.31
N GLU A 84 -8.48 52.32 14.24
CA GLU A 84 -8.11 50.95 13.89
C GLU A 84 -8.71 49.93 14.87
N ALA A 85 -8.60 50.19 16.18
CA ALA A 85 -9.21 49.34 17.21
C ALA A 85 -10.75 49.31 17.15
N GLN A 86 -11.38 50.44 16.81
CA GLN A 86 -12.84 50.52 16.62
C GLN A 86 -13.29 49.69 15.42
N LEU A 87 -12.58 49.77 14.29
CA LEU A 87 -12.88 48.96 13.11
C LEU A 87 -12.76 47.46 13.41
N GLN A 88 -11.70 47.05 14.13
CA GLN A 88 -11.56 45.66 14.56
C GLN A 88 -12.71 45.23 15.49
N THR A 89 -13.08 46.07 16.46
CA THR A 89 -14.19 45.79 17.38
C THR A 89 -15.52 45.62 16.64
N LEU A 90 -15.79 46.47 15.64
CA LEU A 90 -16.98 46.36 14.81
C LEU A 90 -17.00 45.08 13.99
N LYS A 91 -15.85 44.70 13.40
CA LYS A 91 -15.68 43.44 12.65
C LYS A 91 -16.06 42.23 13.50
N TYR A 92 -15.57 42.16 14.75
CA TYR A 92 -15.84 41.03 15.64
C TYR A 92 -17.16 41.12 16.42
N SER A 93 -17.88 42.25 16.33
CA SER A 93 -19.14 42.45 17.07
C SER A 93 -20.23 41.44 16.69
N HIS A 94 -20.29 41.04 15.40
CA HIS A 94 -21.25 40.07 14.89
C HIS A 94 -21.02 38.68 15.50
N TYR A 95 -19.76 38.23 15.54
CA TYR A 95 -19.37 36.96 16.14
C TYR A 95 -19.61 36.94 17.65
N LYS A 96 -19.30 38.04 18.37
CA LYS A 96 -19.61 38.16 19.80
C LYS A 96 -21.11 38.02 20.07
N LYS A 97 -21.96 38.71 19.30
CA LYS A 97 -23.43 38.61 19.43
C LYS A 97 -23.94 37.19 19.15
N PHE A 98 -23.37 36.53 18.15
CA PHE A 98 -23.67 35.14 17.83
C PHE A 98 -23.27 34.20 18.98
N MET A 99 -22.03 34.29 19.48
CA MET A 99 -21.56 33.46 20.60
C MET A 99 -22.39 33.67 21.87
N LEU A 100 -22.78 34.91 22.18
CA LEU A 100 -23.68 35.19 23.30
C LEU A 100 -25.09 34.59 23.08
N ARG A 101 -25.56 34.50 21.83
CA ARG A 101 -26.82 33.81 21.52
C ARG A 101 -26.68 32.30 21.72
N VAL A 102 -25.59 31.71 21.25
CA VAL A 102 -25.30 30.27 21.47
C VAL A 102 -25.17 29.97 22.96
N LEU A 103 -24.52 30.86 23.72
CA LEU A 103 -24.41 30.75 25.17
C LEU A 103 -25.80 30.73 25.84
N LYS A 104 -26.72 31.60 25.42
CA LYS A 104 -28.11 31.60 25.92
C LYS A 104 -28.90 30.33 25.58
N LEU A 105 -28.59 29.69 24.44
CA LEU A 105 -29.23 28.45 24.01
C LEU A 105 -28.62 27.21 24.69
N THR A 106 -27.48 27.36 25.34
CA THR A 106 -26.74 26.27 25.97
C THR A 106 -26.67 26.49 27.49
N LYS A 107 -26.20 25.47 28.22
CA LYS A 107 -26.12 25.52 29.70
C LYS A 107 -24.74 26.00 30.21
N PHE A 108 -23.95 26.67 29.37
CA PHE A 108 -22.60 27.10 29.75
C PHE A 108 -22.61 28.49 30.37
N ASP A 109 -21.75 28.70 31.36
CA ASP A 109 -21.67 29.95 32.11
C ASP A 109 -20.90 31.05 31.36
N ASN A 110 -19.90 30.67 30.56
CA ASN A 110 -19.10 31.59 29.78
C ASN A 110 -18.77 31.05 28.38
N VAL A 111 -18.33 31.95 27.49
CA VAL A 111 -17.97 31.62 26.10
C VAL A 111 -16.72 30.74 26.04
N ASP A 112 -15.82 30.85 27.01
CA ASP A 112 -14.57 30.09 27.04
C ASP A 112 -14.82 28.60 27.35
N LEU A 113 -15.67 28.27 28.32
CA LEU A 113 -16.09 26.89 28.62
C LEU A 113 -16.86 26.27 27.44
N LEU A 114 -17.71 27.06 26.77
CA LEU A 114 -18.40 26.62 25.56
C LEU A 114 -17.38 26.29 24.44
N THR A 115 -16.37 27.14 24.25
CA THR A 115 -15.32 26.95 23.24
C THR A 115 -14.47 25.72 23.57
N GLY A 116 -14.01 25.57 24.82
CA GLY A 116 -13.27 24.39 25.25
C GLY A 116 -14.06 23.09 25.12
N TYR A 117 -15.37 23.12 25.35
CA TYR A 117 -16.24 21.97 25.08
C TYR A 117 -16.27 21.62 23.58
N PHE A 118 -16.42 22.61 22.69
CA PHE A 118 -16.39 22.38 21.25
C PHE A 118 -15.03 21.89 20.77
N GLU A 119 -13.94 22.45 21.28
CA GLU A 119 -12.58 21.99 20.97
C GLU A 119 -12.39 20.53 21.38
N ASN A 120 -12.83 20.15 22.59
CA ASN A 120 -12.81 18.76 23.02
C ASN A 120 -13.70 17.86 22.15
N LEU A 121 -14.88 18.33 21.77
CA LEU A 121 -15.78 17.57 20.89
C LEU A 121 -15.17 17.36 19.50
N LEU A 122 -14.51 18.38 18.93
CA LEU A 122 -13.77 18.27 17.67
C LEU A 122 -12.60 17.31 17.81
N HIS A 123 -11.86 17.37 18.92
CA HIS A 123 -10.77 16.44 19.20
C HIS A 123 -11.26 14.99 19.28
N ILE A 124 -12.33 14.74 20.03
CA ILE A 124 -12.96 13.41 20.14
C ILE A 124 -13.45 12.93 18.77
N ARG A 125 -14.11 13.79 18.00
CA ARG A 125 -14.55 13.46 16.64
C ARG A 125 -13.37 13.02 15.77
N ASP A 126 -12.26 13.76 15.80
CA ASP A 126 -11.08 13.45 14.98
C ASP A 126 -10.44 12.12 15.42
N GLN A 127 -10.38 11.86 16.73
CA GLN A 127 -9.93 10.56 17.25
C GLN A 127 -10.84 9.40 16.81
N LEU A 128 -12.15 9.59 16.86
CA LEU A 128 -13.12 8.58 16.42
C LEU A 128 -12.96 8.30 14.92
N TYR A 129 -12.80 9.34 14.11
CA TYR A 129 -12.59 9.21 12.67
C TYR A 129 -11.29 8.47 12.33
N GLN A 130 -10.19 8.77 13.04
CA GLN A 130 -8.93 8.05 12.89
C GLN A 130 -9.09 6.56 13.24
N ARG A 131 -9.76 6.27 14.36
CA ARG A 131 -10.03 4.89 14.78
C ARG A 131 -10.91 4.14 13.79
N GLU A 132 -11.96 4.79 13.29
CA GLU A 132 -12.85 4.22 12.27
C GLU A 132 -12.07 3.86 11.00
N ASN A 133 -11.23 4.78 10.51
CA ASN A 133 -10.38 4.52 9.35
C ASN A 133 -9.42 3.36 9.58
N GLN A 134 -8.75 3.30 10.74
CA GLN A 134 -7.86 2.19 11.09
C GLN A 134 -8.59 0.84 11.10
N VAL A 135 -9.78 0.78 11.71
CA VAL A 135 -10.60 -0.44 11.72
C VAL A 135 -11.04 -0.82 10.32
N GLN A 136 -11.42 0.16 9.50
CA GLN A 136 -11.83 -0.07 8.13
C GLN A 136 -10.66 -0.57 7.25
N GLU A 137 -9.47 -0.02 7.41
CA GLU A 137 -8.24 -0.50 6.75
C GLU A 137 -7.91 -1.94 7.17
N GLN A 138 -7.98 -2.25 8.47
CA GLN A 138 -7.76 -3.61 8.97
C GLN A 138 -8.78 -4.60 8.40
N LYS A 139 -10.06 -4.21 8.32
CA LYS A 139 -11.12 -5.01 7.72
C LYS A 139 -10.87 -5.27 6.24
N GLU A 140 -10.49 -4.25 5.47
CA GLU A 140 -10.16 -4.41 4.05
C GLU A 140 -8.91 -5.28 3.87
N GLN A 141 -7.91 -5.15 4.74
CA GLN A 141 -6.74 -6.02 4.72
C GLN A 141 -7.10 -7.48 5.00
N GLN A 142 -7.91 -7.74 6.04
CA GLN A 142 -8.41 -9.08 6.35
C GLN A 142 -9.23 -9.66 5.20
N LYS A 143 -10.07 -8.85 4.54
CA LYS A 143 -10.85 -9.26 3.37
C LYS A 143 -9.94 -9.66 2.20
N ARG A 144 -8.88 -8.89 1.93
CA ARG A 144 -7.86 -9.23 0.91
C ARG A 144 -7.14 -10.53 1.24
N THR A 145 -6.71 -10.72 2.49
CA THR A 145 -6.06 -11.96 2.93
C THR A 145 -7.00 -13.16 2.80
N LEU A 146 -8.26 -13.01 3.19
CA LEU A 146 -9.26 -14.06 3.05
C LEU A 146 -9.51 -14.41 1.58
N GLN A 147 -9.60 -13.41 0.70
CA GLN A 147 -9.76 -13.66 -0.73
C GLN A 147 -8.56 -14.39 -1.31
N SER A 148 -7.34 -13.95 -1.00
CA SER A 148 -6.12 -14.64 -1.45
C SER A 148 -6.05 -16.09 -0.96
N LEU A 149 -6.50 -16.37 0.26
CA LEU A 149 -6.51 -17.73 0.79
C LEU A 149 -7.54 -18.61 0.07
N LYS A 150 -8.72 -18.05 -0.25
CA LYS A 150 -9.73 -18.74 -1.07
C LYS A 150 -9.19 -19.06 -2.46
N ASP A 151 -8.59 -18.09 -3.13
CA ASP A 151 -8.03 -18.27 -4.47
C ASP A 151 -6.94 -19.35 -4.48
N GLN A 152 -6.09 -19.38 -3.44
CA GLN A 152 -5.08 -20.44 -3.26
C GLN A 152 -5.72 -21.81 -3.03
N HIS A 153 -6.76 -21.87 -2.18
CA HIS A 153 -7.48 -23.12 -1.92
C HIS A 153 -8.16 -23.64 -3.19
N ASP A 154 -8.80 -22.77 -3.96
CA ASP A 154 -9.48 -23.13 -5.21
C ASP A 154 -8.47 -23.64 -6.25
N LEU A 155 -7.29 -23.01 -6.35
CA LEU A 155 -6.21 -23.50 -7.20
C LEU A 155 -5.72 -24.89 -6.78
N LEU A 156 -5.49 -25.11 -5.48
CA LEU A 156 -5.08 -26.41 -4.96
C LEU A 156 -6.16 -27.47 -5.20
N TRP A 157 -7.43 -27.12 -5.00
CA TRP A 157 -8.56 -27.99 -5.26
C TRP A 157 -8.62 -28.42 -6.73
N LEU A 158 -8.48 -27.48 -7.65
CA LEU A 158 -8.42 -27.76 -9.09
C LEU A 158 -7.23 -28.65 -9.44
N GLN A 159 -6.05 -28.39 -8.88
CA GLN A 159 -4.87 -29.21 -9.09
C GLN A 159 -5.09 -30.66 -8.60
N MET A 160 -5.66 -30.84 -7.41
CA MET A 160 -5.95 -32.15 -6.85
C MET A 160 -7.01 -32.89 -7.68
N ASN A 161 -8.05 -32.19 -8.14
CA ASN A 161 -9.07 -32.77 -9.01
C ASN A 161 -8.48 -33.25 -10.34
N ASN A 162 -7.61 -32.44 -10.96
CA ASN A 162 -6.91 -32.83 -12.18
C ASN A 162 -6.03 -34.06 -11.98
N GLN A 163 -5.28 -34.12 -10.86
CA GLN A 163 -4.48 -35.30 -10.53
C GLN A 163 -5.35 -36.54 -10.31
N LEU A 164 -6.47 -36.40 -9.60
CA LEU A 164 -7.43 -37.48 -9.39
C LEU A 164 -7.98 -38.01 -10.72
N SER A 165 -8.40 -37.11 -11.61
CA SER A 165 -8.91 -37.47 -12.94
C SER A 165 -7.85 -38.18 -13.80
N GLN A 166 -6.59 -37.72 -13.74
CA GLN A 166 -5.49 -38.40 -14.43
C GLN A 166 -5.27 -39.82 -13.88
N ARG A 167 -5.21 -39.97 -12.55
CA ARG A 167 -5.04 -41.29 -11.91
C ARG A 167 -6.21 -42.22 -12.21
N GLN A 168 -7.42 -41.69 -12.27
CA GLN A 168 -8.60 -42.48 -12.62
C GLN A 168 -8.54 -42.96 -14.07
N THR A 169 -8.12 -42.11 -15.00
CA THR A 169 -7.88 -42.51 -16.40
C THR A 169 -6.80 -43.59 -16.50
N GLU A 170 -5.69 -43.44 -15.78
CA GLU A 170 -4.61 -44.45 -15.72
C GLU A 170 -5.12 -45.80 -15.17
N LEU A 171 -5.94 -45.76 -14.11
CA LEU A 171 -6.54 -46.94 -13.52
C LEU A 171 -7.51 -47.64 -14.48
N GLU A 172 -8.37 -46.89 -15.17
CA GLU A 172 -9.32 -47.44 -16.14
C GLU A 172 -8.58 -48.08 -17.32
N LYS A 173 -7.50 -47.46 -17.79
CA LYS A 173 -6.64 -48.05 -18.82
C LYS A 173 -6.02 -49.36 -18.35
N ALA A 174 -5.40 -49.39 -17.17
CA ALA A 174 -4.79 -50.61 -16.63
C ALA A 174 -5.83 -51.73 -16.43
N ARG A 175 -7.04 -51.39 -15.98
CA ARG A 175 -8.16 -52.35 -15.85
C ARG A 175 -8.59 -52.90 -17.21
N SER A 176 -8.67 -52.05 -18.23
CA SER A 176 -9.03 -52.49 -19.58
C SER A 176 -7.97 -53.45 -20.16
N GLU A 177 -6.69 -53.17 -19.95
CA GLU A 177 -5.60 -54.05 -20.37
C GLU A 177 -5.62 -55.38 -19.61
N ALA A 178 -5.84 -55.35 -18.29
CA ALA A 178 -5.97 -56.56 -17.49
C ALA A 178 -7.13 -57.44 -17.97
N LEU A 179 -8.27 -56.84 -18.30
CA LEU A 179 -9.43 -57.57 -18.83
C LEU A 179 -9.13 -58.23 -20.19
N ILE A 180 -8.41 -57.56 -21.08
CA ILE A 180 -8.00 -58.13 -22.37
C ILE A 180 -7.11 -59.36 -22.14
N TRP A 181 -6.13 -59.26 -21.24
CA TRP A 181 -5.24 -60.38 -20.93
C TRP A 181 -5.96 -61.53 -20.22
N GLU A 182 -6.92 -61.23 -19.35
CA GLU A 182 -7.74 -62.25 -18.71
C GLU A 182 -8.59 -63.02 -19.73
N GLN A 183 -9.18 -62.31 -20.70
CA GLN A 183 -9.93 -62.94 -21.80
C GLN A 183 -9.03 -63.84 -22.66
N GLU A 184 -7.84 -63.35 -23.02
CA GLU A 184 -6.90 -64.12 -23.84
C GLU A 184 -6.36 -65.35 -23.08
N TRP A 185 -6.07 -65.20 -21.79
CA TRP A 185 -5.68 -66.30 -20.92
C TRP A 185 -6.78 -67.37 -20.84
N ASN A 186 -8.03 -66.96 -20.61
CA ASN A 186 -9.17 -67.87 -20.58
C ASN A 186 -9.32 -68.61 -21.91
N ARG A 187 -9.15 -67.92 -23.06
CA ARG A 187 -9.19 -68.54 -24.39
C ARG A 187 -8.10 -69.59 -24.58
N ILE A 188 -6.88 -69.30 -24.13
CA ILE A 188 -5.75 -70.26 -24.17
C ILE A 188 -6.08 -71.47 -23.30
N GLN A 189 -6.57 -71.25 -22.07
CA GLN A 189 -6.91 -72.31 -21.14
C GLN A 189 -8.05 -73.21 -21.68
N GLU A 190 -9.11 -72.62 -22.24
CA GLU A 190 -10.19 -73.37 -22.89
C GLU A 190 -9.68 -74.19 -24.08
N THR A 191 -8.80 -73.60 -24.90
CA THR A 191 -8.21 -74.29 -26.05
C THR A 191 -7.32 -75.45 -25.61
N ALA A 192 -6.49 -75.24 -24.58
CA ALA A 192 -5.64 -76.27 -24.01
C ALA A 192 -6.47 -77.42 -23.41
N ALA A 193 -7.55 -77.11 -22.69
CA ALA A 193 -8.46 -78.11 -22.15
C ALA A 193 -9.11 -78.95 -23.26
N LYS A 194 -9.59 -78.31 -24.34
CA LYS A 194 -10.13 -79.01 -25.51
C LYS A 194 -9.09 -79.93 -26.16
N LYS A 195 -7.87 -79.45 -26.38
CA LYS A 195 -6.78 -80.23 -26.96
C LYS A 195 -6.34 -81.40 -26.07
N MET A 196 -6.31 -81.19 -24.76
CA MET A 196 -5.99 -82.24 -23.80
C MET A 196 -7.08 -83.33 -23.78
N LEU A 197 -8.36 -82.94 -23.89
CA LEU A 197 -9.47 -83.88 -24.02
C LEU A 197 -9.39 -84.67 -25.33
N GLU A 198 -9.18 -83.99 -26.47
CA GLU A 198 -8.99 -84.65 -27.78
C GLU A 198 -7.82 -85.65 -27.74
N LEU A 199 -6.68 -85.24 -27.15
CA LEU A 199 -5.53 -86.13 -26.99
C LEU A 199 -5.88 -87.35 -26.14
N GLY A 200 -6.59 -87.16 -25.02
CA GLY A 200 -7.06 -88.27 -24.18
C GLY A 200 -7.98 -89.24 -24.94
N GLN A 201 -8.87 -88.73 -25.78
CA GLN A 201 -9.75 -89.54 -26.64
C GLN A 201 -8.95 -90.33 -27.68
N ILE A 202 -7.96 -89.71 -28.33
CA ILE A 202 -7.07 -90.39 -29.28
C ILE A 202 -6.30 -91.50 -28.58
N LYS A 203 -5.69 -91.21 -27.42
CA LYS A 203 -4.96 -92.22 -26.64
C LYS A 203 -5.83 -93.42 -26.29
N LEU A 204 -7.04 -93.18 -25.80
CA LEU A 204 -7.97 -94.24 -25.44
C LEU A 204 -8.41 -95.06 -26.66
N ALA A 205 -8.74 -94.41 -27.78
CA ALA A 205 -9.13 -95.10 -29.00
C ALA A 205 -7.97 -95.94 -29.58
N THR A 206 -6.75 -95.40 -29.57
CA THR A 206 -5.54 -96.11 -29.98
C THR A 206 -5.30 -97.34 -29.11
N LEU A 207 -5.33 -97.20 -27.78
CA LEU A 207 -5.14 -98.32 -26.86
C LEU A 207 -6.18 -99.42 -27.12
N ASN A 208 -7.46 -99.06 -27.21
CA ASN A 208 -8.54 -100.01 -27.50
C ASN A 208 -8.33 -100.73 -28.85
N LEU A 209 -7.88 -100.03 -29.89
CA LEU A 209 -7.60 -100.65 -31.19
C LEU A 209 -6.36 -101.55 -31.13
N HIS A 210 -5.32 -101.12 -30.42
CA HIS A 210 -4.09 -101.90 -30.23
C HIS A 210 -4.39 -103.23 -29.55
N GLU A 211 -5.15 -103.19 -28.44
CA GLU A 211 -5.65 -104.37 -27.72
C GLU A 211 -6.45 -105.33 -28.62
N LEU A 212 -7.24 -104.81 -29.57
CA LEU A 212 -7.95 -105.66 -30.54
C LEU A 212 -7.01 -106.30 -31.57
N THR A 213 -5.94 -105.60 -31.99
CA THR A 213 -4.98 -106.09 -32.99
C THR A 213 -3.87 -106.99 -32.44
N SER A 214 -3.67 -106.98 -31.12
CA SER A 214 -2.68 -107.81 -30.42
C SER A 214 -3.21 -109.21 -30.08
N GLY A 215 -4.44 -109.55 -30.46
CA GLY A 215 -5.01 -110.89 -30.31
C GLY A 215 -4.27 -111.98 -31.12
N GLU A 216 -3.86 -113.04 -30.40
CA GLU A 216 -3.26 -114.32 -30.86
C GLU A 216 -1.86 -114.31 -31.50
N LEU A 217 -1.25 -113.16 -31.77
CA LEU A 217 0.13 -113.08 -32.26
C LEU A 217 1.06 -112.53 -31.17
N GLU A 218 2.11 -113.28 -30.82
CA GLU A 218 3.20 -112.84 -29.91
C GLU A 218 3.86 -111.57 -30.47
N ARG A 219 3.31 -110.40 -30.12
CA ARG A 219 3.86 -109.08 -30.44
C ARG A 219 4.53 -108.49 -29.20
N GLU A 220 5.55 -107.68 -29.46
CA GLU A 220 6.33 -106.99 -28.44
C GLU A 220 5.41 -106.16 -27.52
N GLU A 221 5.55 -106.35 -26.21
CA GLU A 221 4.73 -105.71 -25.18
C GLU A 221 5.04 -104.19 -25.18
N VAL A 222 4.06 -103.37 -25.55
CA VAL A 222 4.18 -101.91 -25.63
C VAL A 222 3.54 -101.29 -24.39
N ASP A 223 4.20 -100.28 -23.81
CA ASP A 223 3.65 -99.49 -22.70
C ASP A 223 2.32 -98.83 -23.08
N ASP A 224 1.33 -98.93 -22.20
CA ASP A 224 -0.02 -98.37 -22.38
C ASP A 224 -0.01 -96.85 -22.65
N ASN A 225 1.06 -96.15 -22.24
CA ASN A 225 1.23 -94.71 -22.48
C ASN A 225 1.97 -94.36 -23.78
N ASP A 226 2.59 -95.32 -24.46
CA ASP A 226 3.34 -95.12 -25.70
C ASP A 226 2.42 -95.22 -26.93
N THR A 227 1.59 -94.19 -27.07
CA THR A 227 0.57 -94.10 -28.14
C THR A 227 1.19 -94.16 -29.55
N GLU A 228 2.42 -93.68 -29.73
CA GLU A 228 3.10 -93.67 -31.03
C GLU A 228 3.46 -95.09 -31.47
N LYS A 229 4.05 -95.90 -30.56
CA LYS A 229 4.34 -97.31 -30.86
C LYS A 229 3.08 -98.14 -31.05
N GLN A 230 2.04 -97.91 -30.26
CA GLN A 230 0.74 -98.59 -30.45
C GLN A 230 0.17 -98.33 -31.85
N LEU A 231 0.19 -97.07 -32.31
CA LEU A 231 -0.25 -96.71 -33.67
C LEU A 231 0.58 -97.39 -34.76
N GLU A 232 1.91 -97.48 -34.59
CA GLU A 232 2.76 -98.15 -35.56
C GLU A 232 2.46 -99.65 -35.63
N GLN A 233 2.23 -100.32 -34.50
CA GLN A 233 1.83 -101.73 -34.50
C GLN A 233 0.45 -101.96 -35.15
N ILE A 234 -0.53 -101.09 -34.87
CA ILE A 234 -1.84 -101.13 -35.54
C ILE A 234 -1.67 -100.97 -37.06
N LYS A 235 -0.82 -100.03 -37.49
CA LYS A 235 -0.54 -99.78 -38.92
C LYS A 235 0.10 -100.99 -39.59
N VAL A 236 1.10 -101.62 -38.97
CA VAL A 236 1.72 -102.85 -39.49
C VAL A 236 0.67 -103.94 -39.62
N PHE A 237 -0.15 -104.16 -38.59
CA PHE A 237 -1.24 -105.14 -38.64
C PHE A 237 -2.21 -104.90 -39.81
N MET A 238 -2.63 -103.65 -40.04
CA MET A 238 -3.52 -103.30 -41.14
C MET A 238 -2.89 -103.53 -42.52
N LEU A 239 -1.60 -103.20 -42.67
CA LEU A 239 -0.85 -103.43 -43.92
C LEU A 239 -0.71 -104.93 -44.19
N ASP A 240 -0.32 -105.71 -43.18
CA ASP A 240 -0.19 -107.16 -43.29
C ASP A 240 -1.52 -107.79 -43.73
N HIS A 241 -2.63 -107.42 -43.09
CA HIS A 241 -3.97 -107.93 -43.47
C HIS A 241 -4.38 -107.49 -44.87
N THR A 242 -4.08 -106.25 -45.26
CA THR A 242 -4.38 -105.75 -46.60
C THR A 242 -3.60 -106.52 -47.65
N ASP A 243 -2.33 -106.81 -47.40
CA ASP A 243 -1.49 -107.57 -48.31
C ASP A 243 -1.91 -109.03 -48.40
N ILE A 244 -2.30 -109.66 -47.28
CA ILE A 244 -2.91 -111.00 -47.27
C ILE A 244 -4.18 -111.03 -48.13
N VAL A 245 -5.08 -110.06 -47.98
CA VAL A 245 -6.32 -109.97 -48.77
C VAL A 245 -6.03 -109.76 -50.25
N LYS A 246 -5.07 -108.88 -50.61
CA LYS A 246 -4.65 -108.67 -52.01
C LYS A 246 -4.04 -109.93 -52.61
N GLN A 247 -3.20 -110.64 -51.86
CA GLN A 247 -2.61 -111.91 -52.30
C GLN A 247 -3.72 -112.94 -52.56
N TYR A 248 -4.68 -113.05 -51.65
CA TYR A 248 -5.83 -113.94 -51.80
C TYR A 248 -6.68 -113.58 -53.03
N GLN A 249 -6.99 -112.29 -53.24
CA GLN A 249 -7.70 -111.82 -54.44
C GLN A 249 -6.93 -112.08 -55.73
N THR A 250 -5.60 -111.94 -55.71
CA THR A 250 -4.74 -112.23 -56.85
C THR A 250 -4.71 -113.73 -57.17
N CYS A 251 -4.71 -114.60 -56.14
CA CYS A 251 -4.86 -116.04 -56.31
C CYS A 251 -6.22 -116.40 -56.93
N LEU A 252 -7.32 -115.85 -56.41
CA LEU A 252 -8.66 -116.06 -56.98
C LEU A 252 -8.75 -115.60 -58.45
N GLN A 253 -8.10 -114.50 -58.81
CA GLN A 253 -8.05 -114.03 -60.20
C GLN A 253 -7.17 -114.90 -61.12
N ARG A 254 -6.13 -115.56 -60.58
CA ARG A 254 -5.34 -116.55 -61.32
C ARG A 254 -6.12 -117.84 -61.54
N GLU A 255 -6.79 -118.35 -60.51
CA GLU A 255 -7.67 -119.52 -60.62
C GLU A 255 -8.85 -119.28 -61.59
N ALA A 256 -9.39 -118.07 -61.64
CA ALA A 256 -10.41 -117.69 -62.61
C ALA A 256 -9.88 -117.62 -64.07
N LYS A 257 -8.57 -117.37 -64.26
CA LYS A 257 -7.90 -117.38 -65.57
C LYS A 257 -7.47 -118.79 -66.00
N GLU A 258 -7.01 -119.63 -65.07
CA GLU A 258 -6.70 -121.04 -65.34
C GLU A 258 -7.95 -121.86 -65.66
N ASN A 259 -9.10 -121.55 -65.06
CA ASN A 259 -10.38 -122.19 -65.39
C ASN A 259 -11.01 -121.71 -66.71
N GLN A 260 -10.38 -120.79 -67.46
CA GLN A 260 -10.83 -120.35 -68.79
C GLN A 260 -9.98 -120.87 -69.96
N GLU A 261 -8.87 -121.58 -69.72
CA GLU A 261 -8.19 -122.33 -70.77
C GLU A 261 -8.65 -123.81 -70.76
N PRO A 262 -9.40 -124.29 -71.78
CA PRO A 262 -9.80 -125.68 -71.83
C PRO A 262 -8.61 -126.56 -72.21
N THR A 263 -8.31 -127.51 -71.35
CA THR A 263 -7.64 -128.75 -71.70
C THR A 263 -8.50 -129.50 -72.73
N GLN A 264 -8.13 -129.42 -74.02
CA GLN A 264 -8.48 -130.44 -75.00
C GLN A 264 -7.20 -131.13 -75.47
N ASN A 265 -7.03 -132.36 -75.03
CA ASN A 265 -6.14 -133.36 -75.64
C ASN A 265 -6.93 -134.67 -75.64
N ILE A 266 -7.63 -134.95 -76.74
CA ILE A 266 -7.57 -136.18 -77.55
C ILE A 266 -7.88 -135.78 -78.99
#